data_AF-A0A172D266-F1
#
_entry.id   AF-A0A172D266-F1
#
_cell.length_a   1.000
_cell.length_b   1.000
_cell.length_c   1.000
_cell.angle_alpha   90.00
_cell.angle_beta   90.00
_cell.angle_gamma   90.00
#
_symmetry.space_group_name_H-M   'P 1'
#
loop_
_entity.id
_entity.type
_entity.pdbx_description
1 polymer ?
#
loop_
_entity_poly.entity_id
_entity_poly.type
_entity_poly.pdbx_seq_one_letter_code
_entity_poly.pdbx_strand_id
1 'polypeptide(L)'
;LIGAPPGYVGYGKSGLLTEAVAKKPFAVLLFDEIEKAHRDINNLMLQLLDDGKLTDSIGNCIDFSNTLIFFTSNLGFPTNVSDLKFLRSGKDISKAEHKILLNKVEFAIKNYFKPEFLNRLDDIIVFKPLNINFLKYIINK
;
A
#
# COMPACT_ATOMS: atom_id res chain seq x y z
N LEU A 1 -5.92 -3.63 -14.48
CA LEU A 1 -5.72 -2.23 -14.06
C LEU A 1 -5.74 -1.27 -15.25
N ILE A 2 -4.92 -1.50 -16.28
CA ILE A 2 -4.81 -0.64 -17.47
C ILE A 2 -5.49 -1.20 -18.74
N GLY A 3 -6.19 -2.33 -18.65
CA GLY A 3 -6.84 -3.00 -19.78
C GLY A 3 -6.05 -4.22 -20.24
N ALA A 4 -6.64 -5.01 -21.15
CA ALA A 4 -5.97 -6.17 -21.73
C ALA A 4 -5.15 -5.74 -22.97
N PRO A 5 -3.96 -6.32 -23.21
CA PRO A 5 -3.16 -6.03 -24.39
C PRO A 5 -3.80 -6.55 -25.69
N PRO A 6 -3.34 -6.07 -26.87
CA PRO A 6 -3.80 -6.56 -28.17
C PRO A 6 -3.76 -8.08 -28.27
N GLY A 7 -4.87 -8.69 -28.71
CA GLY A 7 -4.98 -10.14 -28.91
C GLY A 7 -5.50 -10.94 -27.70
N TYR A 8 -5.83 -10.30 -26.58
CA TYR A 8 -6.42 -10.94 -25.40
C TYR A 8 -7.92 -10.62 -25.24
N VAL A 9 -8.66 -11.51 -24.58
CA VAL A 9 -10.06 -11.25 -24.22
C VAL A 9 -10.14 -10.02 -23.32
N GLY A 10 -10.97 -9.05 -23.71
CA GLY A 10 -11.05 -7.75 -23.03
C GLY A 10 -10.20 -6.64 -23.66
N TYR A 11 -9.51 -6.92 -24.78
CA TYR A 11 -8.89 -5.90 -25.61
C TYR A 11 -9.92 -4.89 -26.12
N GLY A 12 -9.53 -3.61 -26.22
CA GLY A 12 -10.43 -2.51 -26.60
C GLY A 12 -11.30 -1.95 -25.47
N LYS A 13 -11.14 -2.43 -24.23
CA LYS A 13 -11.74 -1.81 -23.03
C LYS A 13 -10.68 -1.06 -22.24
N SER A 14 -11.00 0.16 -21.79
CA SER A 14 -10.10 0.90 -20.92
C SER A 14 -9.91 0.13 -19.61
N GLY A 15 -8.76 0.34 -18.98
CA GLY A 15 -8.47 -0.27 -17.70
C GLY A 15 -9.42 0.19 -16.62
N LEU A 16 -9.78 -0.72 -15.71
CA LEU A 16 -10.61 -0.40 -14.55
C LEU A 16 -10.07 0.81 -13.76
N LEU A 17 -8.75 0.89 -13.57
CA LEU A 17 -8.11 1.95 -12.79
C LEU A 17 -8.07 3.26 -13.60
N THR A 18 -7.61 3.18 -14.84
CA THR A 18 -7.47 4.33 -15.73
C THR A 18 -8.82 4.97 -16.03
N GLU A 19 -9.86 4.17 -16.25
CA GLU A 19 -11.21 4.66 -16.47
C GLU A 19 -11.82 5.31 -15.22
N ALA A 20 -11.60 4.72 -14.04
CA ALA A 20 -12.11 5.27 -12.78
C ALA A 20 -11.52 6.66 -12.48
N VAL A 21 -10.21 6.81 -12.63
CA VAL A 21 -9.52 8.10 -12.39
C VAL A 21 -9.82 9.10 -13.50
N ALA A 22 -9.92 8.67 -14.77
CA ALA A 22 -10.33 9.55 -15.86
C ALA A 22 -11.71 10.19 -15.61
N LYS A 23 -12.65 9.44 -15.03
CA LYS A 23 -13.99 9.94 -14.67
C LYS A 23 -13.97 10.80 -13.40
N LYS A 24 -13.10 10.49 -12.44
CA LYS A 24 -13.00 11.17 -11.14
C LYS A 24 -11.53 11.37 -10.75
N PRO A 25 -10.87 12.44 -11.23
CA PRO A 25 -9.44 12.65 -10.98
C PRO A 25 -9.10 12.94 -9.51
N PHE A 26 -10.03 13.54 -8.78
CA PHE A 26 -9.93 13.78 -7.33
C PHE A 26 -10.43 12.56 -6.57
N ALA A 27 -9.57 11.55 -6.48
CA ALA A 27 -9.89 10.28 -5.84
C ALA A 27 -8.85 9.90 -4.79
N VAL A 28 -9.28 9.01 -3.89
CA VAL A 28 -8.38 8.26 -3.02
C VAL A 28 -8.30 6.83 -3.57
N LEU A 29 -7.10 6.39 -3.91
CA LEU A 29 -6.81 5.01 -4.31
C LEU A 29 -6.15 4.27 -3.17
N LEU A 30 -6.67 3.08 -2.86
CA LEU A 30 -6.11 2.19 -1.86
C LEU A 30 -5.67 0.90 -2.55
N PHE A 31 -4.38 0.59 -2.44
CA PHE A 31 -3.81 -0.69 -2.84
C PHE A 31 -3.53 -1.50 -1.59
N ASP A 32 -4.37 -2.51 -1.37
CA ASP A 32 -4.29 -3.36 -0.19
C ASP A 32 -3.28 -4.50 -0.38
N GLU A 33 -2.50 -4.79 0.67
CA GLU A 33 -1.50 -5.86 0.73
C GLU A 33 -0.58 -5.91 -0.49
N ILE A 34 0.07 -4.78 -0.79
CA ILE A 34 0.87 -4.62 -2.02
C ILE A 34 2.03 -5.63 -2.12
N GLU A 35 2.50 -6.22 -1.02
CA GLU A 35 3.47 -7.31 -1.01
C GLU A 35 2.97 -8.63 -1.62
N LYS A 36 1.66 -8.80 -1.82
CA LYS A 36 1.09 -9.97 -2.49
C LYS A 36 0.96 -9.77 -4.00
N ALA A 37 1.15 -8.54 -4.49
CA ALA A 37 0.99 -8.22 -5.89
C ALA A 37 2.10 -8.84 -6.75
N HIS A 38 1.76 -9.17 -8.00
CA HIS A 38 2.73 -9.65 -8.98
C HIS A 38 3.72 -8.54 -9.35
N ARG A 39 4.93 -8.91 -9.79
CA ARG A 39 6.00 -7.95 -10.16
C ARG A 39 5.55 -6.93 -11.21
N ASP A 40 4.69 -7.32 -12.13
CA ASP A 40 4.18 -6.41 -13.17
C ASP A 40 3.32 -5.28 -12.58
N ILE A 41 2.62 -5.55 -11.48
CA ILE A 41 1.87 -4.52 -10.75
C ILE A 41 2.84 -3.55 -10.11
N ASN A 42 3.93 -4.03 -9.52
CA ASN A 42 4.95 -3.16 -8.92
C ASN A 42 5.59 -2.24 -9.97
N ASN A 43 5.88 -2.75 -11.17
CA ASN A 43 6.40 -1.94 -12.27
C ASN A 43 5.39 -0.88 -12.73
N LEU A 44 4.11 -1.24 -12.81
CA LEU A 44 3.04 -0.30 -13.12
C LEU A 44 2.91 0.79 -12.05
N MET A 45 3.02 0.41 -10.77
CA MET A 45 2.99 1.38 -9.67
C MET A 45 4.20 2.30 -9.68
N LEU A 46 5.39 1.80 -10.02
CA LEU A 46 6.58 2.64 -10.22
C LEU A 46 6.33 3.70 -11.29
N GLN A 47 5.79 3.31 -12.46
CA GLN A 47 5.45 4.26 -13.51
C GLN A 47 4.44 5.32 -13.01
N LEU A 48 3.42 4.88 -12.28
CA LEU A 48 2.41 5.76 -11.71
C LEU A 48 3.01 6.76 -10.72
N LEU A 49 3.87 6.30 -9.82
CA LEU A 49 4.51 7.13 -8.79
C LEU A 49 5.60 8.05 -9.36
N ASP A 50 6.23 7.66 -10.48
CA ASP A 50 7.25 8.46 -11.14
C ASP A 50 6.64 9.60 -11.98
N ASP A 51 5.74 9.27 -12.89
CA ASP A 51 5.22 10.22 -13.89
C ASP A 51 3.89 10.86 -13.48
N GLY A 52 3.23 10.34 -12.44
CA GLY A 52 1.86 10.72 -12.08
C GLY A 52 0.85 10.35 -13.16
N LYS A 53 1.22 9.48 -14.10
CA LYS A 53 0.42 9.14 -15.28
C LYS A 53 0.48 7.66 -15.59
N LEU A 54 -0.63 7.14 -16.12
CA LEU A 54 -0.67 5.78 -16.67
C LEU A 54 -1.31 5.79 -18.05
N THR A 55 -0.72 5.02 -18.95
CA THR A 55 -1.26 4.79 -20.29
C THR A 55 -2.01 3.47 -20.31
N ASP A 56 -3.27 3.49 -20.73
CA ASP A 56 -4.08 2.28 -20.90
C ASP A 56 -3.68 1.49 -22.15
N SER A 57 -4.19 0.26 -22.30
CA SER A 57 -3.84 -0.61 -23.43
C SER A 57 -4.40 -0.14 -24.78
N ILE A 58 -5.23 0.91 -24.79
CA ILE A 58 -5.78 1.56 -25.99
C ILE A 58 -4.96 2.81 -26.34
N GLY A 59 -4.06 3.26 -25.46
CA GLY A 59 -3.17 4.40 -25.66
C GLY A 59 -3.63 5.69 -24.96
N ASN A 60 -4.67 5.65 -24.13
CA ASN A 60 -5.11 6.83 -23.39
C ASN A 60 -4.18 7.07 -22.20
N CYS A 61 -3.56 8.25 -22.17
CA CYS A 61 -2.74 8.70 -21.04
C CYS A 61 -3.62 9.41 -20.01
N ILE A 62 -3.71 8.84 -18.81
CA ILE A 62 -4.54 9.35 -17.71
C ILE A 62 -3.63 9.97 -16.63
N ASP A 63 -4.03 11.14 -16.14
CA ASP A 63 -3.33 11.92 -15.12
C ASP A 63 -3.87 11.62 -13.71
N PHE A 64 -2.95 11.33 -12.78
CA PHE A 64 -3.18 11.00 -11.38
C PHE A 64 -2.65 12.09 -10.44
N SER A 65 -2.20 13.25 -10.95
CA SER A 65 -1.64 14.35 -10.15
C SER A 65 -2.58 14.87 -9.05
N ASN A 66 -3.90 14.64 -9.19
CA ASN A 66 -4.92 15.05 -8.22
C ASN A 66 -5.47 13.86 -7.38
N THR A 67 -4.81 12.71 -7.45
CA THR A 67 -5.22 11.47 -6.80
C THR A 67 -4.31 11.17 -5.62
N LEU A 68 -4.89 10.93 -4.44
CA LEU A 68 -4.14 10.44 -3.28
C LEU A 68 -4.01 8.92 -3.36
N ILE A 69 -2.79 8.41 -3.30
CA ILE A 69 -2.50 6.98 -3.42
C ILE A 69 -2.00 6.46 -2.07
N PHE A 70 -2.69 5.47 -1.53
CA PHE A 70 -2.31 4.74 -0.32
C PHE A 70 -1.98 3.30 -0.67
N PHE A 71 -0.89 2.81 -0.10
CA PHE A 71 -0.54 1.40 -0.09
C PHE A 71 -0.65 0.87 1.34
N THR A 72 -1.16 -0.34 1.51
CA THR A 72 -1.06 -1.08 2.78
C THR A 72 -0.11 -2.25 2.60
N SER A 73 0.54 -2.63 3.71
CA SER A 73 1.38 -3.82 3.73
C SER A 73 1.41 -4.44 5.11
N ASN A 74 1.47 -5.77 5.17
CA ASN A 74 1.61 -6.53 6.40
C ASN A 74 3.07 -6.93 6.70
N LEU A 75 4.04 -6.41 5.94
CA LEU A 75 5.45 -6.75 6.11
C LEU A 75 6.02 -6.37 7.47
N GLY A 76 6.82 -7.27 8.03
CA GLY A 76 7.56 -7.04 9.28
C GLY A 76 6.70 -7.03 10.54
N PHE A 77 5.39 -7.23 10.43
CA PHE A 77 4.54 -7.38 11.60
C PHE A 77 4.73 -8.77 12.22
N PRO A 78 4.94 -8.88 13.55
CA PRO A 78 5.13 -10.18 14.19
C PRO A 78 3.87 -11.03 14.10
N THR A 79 3.99 -12.20 13.48
CA THR A 79 2.91 -13.19 13.34
C THR A 79 2.85 -14.17 14.52
N ASN A 80 3.92 -14.27 15.31
CA ASN A 80 4.02 -15.20 16.42
C ASN A 80 3.62 -14.56 17.75
N VAL A 81 2.76 -15.25 18.50
CA VAL A 81 2.26 -14.83 19.83
C VAL A 81 3.39 -14.59 20.84
N SER A 82 4.54 -15.24 20.66
CA SER A 82 5.74 -15.06 21.49
C SER A 82 6.42 -13.69 21.29
N ASP A 83 6.35 -13.12 20.10
CA ASP A 83 6.84 -11.77 19.78
C ASP A 83 5.83 -10.69 20.21
N LEU A 84 4.57 -11.09 20.42
CA LEU A 84 3.45 -10.25 20.81
C LEU A 84 3.25 -10.21 22.35
N LYS A 85 4.24 -10.60 23.15
CA LYS A 85 4.17 -10.55 24.63
C LYS A 85 3.71 -9.18 25.15
N PHE A 86 4.06 -8.10 24.45
CA PHE A 86 3.66 -6.73 24.75
C PHE A 86 2.14 -6.50 24.62
N LEU A 87 1.47 -7.15 23.65
CA LEU A 87 0.01 -7.08 23.46
C LEU A 87 -0.78 -7.80 24.56
N ARG A 88 -0.18 -8.79 25.23
CA ARG A 88 -0.86 -9.57 26.28
C ARG A 88 -1.06 -8.79 27.58
N SER A 89 -0.30 -7.71 27.80
CA SER A 89 -0.37 -6.96 29.05
C SER A 89 -1.55 -5.98 29.11
N GLY A 90 -2.22 -5.70 27.98
CA GLY A 90 -3.25 -4.67 27.87
C GLY A 90 -2.73 -3.24 28.09
N LYS A 91 -1.42 -3.05 28.30
CA LYS A 91 -0.77 -1.75 28.48
C LYS A 91 -0.22 -1.24 27.15
N ASP A 92 -0.01 0.07 27.10
CA ASP A 92 0.73 0.69 26.00
C ASP A 92 2.14 0.10 25.90
N ILE A 93 2.57 -0.08 24.66
CA ILE A 93 3.92 -0.53 24.34
C ILE A 93 4.92 0.52 24.83
N SER A 94 6.00 0.07 25.46
CA SER A 94 7.05 0.99 25.90
C SER A 94 7.75 1.66 24.71
N LYS A 95 8.35 2.84 24.92
CA LYS A 95 9.09 3.54 23.86
C LYS A 95 10.20 2.66 23.25
N ALA A 96 10.84 1.81 24.07
CA ALA A 96 11.89 0.91 23.62
C ALA A 96 11.35 -0.20 22.71
N GLU A 97 10.22 -0.81 23.09
CA GLU A 97 9.56 -1.86 22.31
C GLU A 97 9.01 -1.33 20.99
N HIS A 98 8.42 -0.13 21.00
CA HIS A 98 7.96 0.54 19.78
C HIS A 98 9.12 0.75 18.79
N LYS A 99 10.29 1.17 19.29
CA LYS A 99 11.50 1.33 18.46
C LYS A 99 11.97 0.01 17.86
N ILE A 100 11.90 -1.09 18.61
CA ILE A 100 12.25 -2.43 18.11
C ILE A 100 11.29 -2.87 17.00
N LEU A 101 9.99 -2.64 17.18
CA LEU A 101 8.98 -2.95 16.17
C LEU A 101 9.20 -2.14 14.89
N LEU A 102 9.40 -0.82 15.01
CA LEU A 102 9.71 0.06 13.88
C LEU A 102 10.92 -0.45 13.09
N ASN A 103 12.04 -0.75 13.78
CA ASN A 103 13.23 -1.26 13.12
C ASN A 103 12.99 -2.60 12.39
N LYS A 104 12.17 -3.50 12.95
CA LYS A 104 11.79 -4.76 12.29
C LYS A 104 10.98 -4.52 11.02
N VAL A 105 9.99 -3.62 11.10
CA VAL A 105 9.13 -3.25 9.96
C VAL A 105 9.95 -2.59 8.87
N GLU A 106 10.77 -1.60 9.20
CA GLU A 106 11.65 -0.93 8.25
C GLU A 106 12.62 -1.90 7.57
N PHE A 107 13.21 -2.84 8.32
CA PHE A 107 14.08 -3.86 7.75
C PHE A 107 13.34 -4.77 6.78
N ALA A 108 12.12 -5.20 7.12
CA ALA A 108 11.30 -6.03 6.24
C ALA A 108 10.91 -5.31 4.95
N ILE A 109 10.48 -4.04 5.06
CA ILE A 109 10.14 -3.18 3.91
C ILE A 109 11.35 -3.01 2.98
N LYS A 110 12.53 -2.68 3.53
CA LYS A 110 13.76 -2.47 2.74
C LYS A 110 14.28 -3.74 2.05
N ASN A 111 14.02 -4.91 2.62
CA ASN A 111 14.43 -6.18 1.99
C ASN A 111 13.44 -6.64 0.91
N TYR A 112 12.16 -6.30 1.05
CA TYR A 112 11.14 -6.73 0.11
C TYR A 112 11.00 -5.77 -1.08
N PHE A 113 10.81 -4.47 -0.80
CA PHE A 113 10.67 -3.46 -1.84
C PHE A 113 12.02 -2.96 -2.30
N LYS A 114 12.15 -2.76 -3.62
CA LYS A 114 13.34 -2.14 -4.17
C LYS A 114 13.45 -0.68 -3.71
N PRO A 115 14.68 -0.15 -3.51
CA PRO A 115 14.88 1.25 -3.18
C PRO A 115 14.17 2.21 -4.14
N GLU A 116 14.08 1.87 -5.43
CA GLU A 116 13.39 2.69 -6.42
C GLU A 116 11.91 2.92 -6.08
N PHE A 117 11.23 1.92 -5.51
CA PHE A 117 9.83 2.06 -5.11
C PHE A 117 9.70 2.91 -3.85
N LEU A 118 10.54 2.64 -2.84
CA LEU A 118 10.49 3.33 -1.57
C LEU A 118 10.84 4.82 -1.70
N ASN A 119 11.77 5.16 -2.58
CA ASN A 119 12.18 6.54 -2.84
C ASN A 119 11.11 7.39 -3.53
N ARG A 120 10.01 6.77 -4.00
CA ARG A 120 8.88 7.44 -4.66
C ARG A 120 7.66 7.59 -3.77
N LEU A 121 7.72 7.04 -2.56
CA LEU A 121 6.70 7.26 -1.55
C LEU A 121 7.02 8.54 -0.80
N ASP A 122 6.02 9.40 -0.61
CA ASP A 122 6.17 10.64 0.16
C ASP A 122 6.43 10.36 1.64
N ASP A 123 5.72 9.38 2.21
CA ASP A 123 5.85 8.99 3.61
C ASP A 123 5.50 7.50 3.80
N ILE A 124 6.08 6.88 4.83
CA ILE A 124 5.81 5.50 5.23
C ILE A 124 5.36 5.51 6.70
N ILE A 125 4.08 5.26 6.90
CA ILE A 125 3.47 5.29 8.23
C ILE A 125 3.40 3.87 8.80
N VAL A 126 4.09 3.64 9.92
CA VAL A 126 3.97 2.39 10.67
C VAL A 126 2.91 2.53 11.77
N PHE A 127 1.84 1.73 11.67
CA PHE A 127 0.76 1.76 12.64
C PHE A 127 1.20 1.18 13.98
N LYS A 128 0.78 1.85 15.06
CA LYS A 128 0.90 1.31 16.41
C LYS A 128 -0.13 0.19 16.59
N PRO A 129 0.24 -0.91 17.25
CA PRO A 129 -0.72 -1.93 17.58
C PRO A 129 -1.78 -1.39 18.56
N LEU A 130 -2.99 -1.94 18.46
CA LEU A 130 -4.13 -1.51 19.27
C LEU A 130 -3.95 -1.96 20.72
N ASN A 131 -4.13 -1.02 21.66
CA ASN A 131 -4.24 -1.33 23.08
C ASN A 131 -5.70 -1.65 23.45
N ILE A 132 -5.93 -2.15 24.66
CA ILE A 132 -7.28 -2.53 25.12
C ILE A 132 -8.24 -1.33 25.19
N ASN A 133 -7.74 -0.13 25.46
CA ASN A 133 -8.56 1.08 25.54
C ASN A 133 -9.05 1.51 24.15
N PHE A 134 -8.20 1.45 23.13
CA PHE A 134 -8.56 1.68 21.73
C PHE A 134 -9.52 0.61 21.23
N LEU A 135 -9.32 -0.67 21.58
CA LEU A 135 -10.26 -1.73 21.23
C LEU A 135 -11.66 -1.49 21.85
N LYS A 136 -11.72 -1.11 23.13
CA LYS A 136 -12.98 -0.72 23.78
C LYS A 136 -13.64 0.47 23.09
N TYR A 137 -12.85 1.46 22.68
CA TYR A 137 -13.37 2.62 21.95
C TYR A 137 -13.95 2.23 20.58
N ILE A 138 -13.29 1.32 19.85
CA ILE A 138 -13.76 0.83 18.55
C ILE A 138 -15.06 0.05 18.68
N ILE A 139 -15.19 -0.80 19.70
CA ILE A 139 -16.42 -1.59 19.94
C ILE A 139 -17.61 -0.70 20.33
N ASN A 140 -17.35 0.41 21.03
CA ASN A 140 -18.39 1.33 21.48
C ASN A 140 -18.81 2.37 20.42
N LYS A 141 -18.28 2.27 19.20
CA LYS A 141 -18.66 3.10 18.04
C LYS A 141 -19.59 2.33 17.13
#